data_AF-A0A962JVR9-F1
#
_entry.id   AF-A0A962JVR9-F1
#
_cell.length_a   1.000
_cell.length_b   1.000
_cell.length_c   1.000
_cell.angle_alpha   90.00
_cell.angle_beta   90.00
_cell.angle_gamma   90.00
#
_symmetry.space_group_name_H-M   'P 1'
#
loop_
_entity.id
_entity.type
_entity.pdbx_description
1 polymer ?
#
loop_
_entity_poly.entity_id
_entity_poly.type
_entity_poly.pdbx_seq_one_letter_code
_entity_poly.pdbx_strand_id
1 'polypeptide(L)'
;MKRMFKGIMLFAAGIVLAACASAPANPFVGMWDLSINTPVGVMGAQLDVASDLSGSMSSAELGATELLGVNVSGNAVSFNVIIDAQGQTLQLSFAGNIEGDSLNGNFDSDFGAIPVTGTRQ
;
A
#
# COMPACT_ATOMS: atom_id res chain seq x y z
N MET A 1 76.43 -11.84 -17.38
CA MET A 1 75.41 -12.88 -17.66
C MET A 1 74.04 -12.26 -17.54
N LYS A 2 73.26 -12.32 -18.62
CA LYS A 2 71.87 -11.88 -18.67
C LYS A 2 71.02 -12.83 -17.82
N ARG A 3 70.09 -12.32 -17.02
CA ARG A 3 68.71 -12.85 -16.95
C ARG A 3 67.81 -12.01 -16.05
N MET A 4 66.81 -11.46 -16.72
CA MET A 4 65.66 -10.72 -16.23
C MET A 4 64.72 -11.66 -15.47
N PHE A 5 64.06 -11.19 -14.41
CA PHE A 5 62.71 -11.65 -14.08
C PHE A 5 61.88 -10.47 -13.55
N LYS A 6 61.08 -9.92 -14.47
CA LYS A 6 59.93 -9.06 -14.18
C LYS A 6 58.89 -9.92 -13.47
N GLY A 7 58.28 -9.38 -12.42
CA GLY A 7 57.14 -10.00 -11.73
C GLY A 7 56.31 -8.96 -10.99
N ILE A 8 55.88 -7.92 -11.70
CA ILE A 8 54.77 -7.07 -11.28
C ILE A 8 53.49 -7.90 -11.44
N MET A 9 52.79 -8.20 -10.35
CA MET A 9 51.41 -8.64 -10.41
C MET A 9 50.64 -8.11 -9.20
N LEU A 10 50.23 -6.85 -9.32
CA LEU A 10 49.16 -6.25 -8.53
C LEU A 10 47.84 -6.87 -9.01
N PHE A 11 47.16 -7.63 -8.15
CA PHE A 11 45.79 -8.08 -8.40
C PHE A 11 44.88 -7.54 -7.29
N ALA A 12 44.50 -6.27 -7.43
CA ALA A 12 43.41 -5.69 -6.66
C ALA A 12 42.10 -6.03 -7.40
N ALA A 13 41.47 -7.15 -7.04
CA ALA A 13 40.12 -7.46 -7.52
C ALA A 13 39.11 -6.89 -6.52
N GLY A 14 38.50 -5.77 -6.90
CA GLY A 14 37.50 -5.07 -6.12
C GLY A 14 36.28 -5.93 -5.83
N ILE A 15 35.87 -5.91 -4.57
CA ILE A 15 34.62 -6.49 -4.10
C ILE A 15 33.50 -5.61 -4.63
N VAL A 16 32.75 -6.10 -5.62
CA VAL A 16 31.52 -5.45 -6.09
C VAL A 16 30.46 -5.68 -5.02
N LEU A 17 30.28 -4.70 -4.13
CA LEU A 17 29.10 -4.61 -3.28
C LEU A 17 27.90 -4.37 -4.19
N ALA A 18 27.16 -5.43 -4.50
CA ALA A 18 25.82 -5.31 -5.06
C ALA A 18 24.93 -4.68 -3.99
N ALA A 19 24.83 -3.36 -4.00
CA ALA A 19 23.80 -2.65 -3.27
C ALA A 19 22.45 -3.07 -3.89
N CYS A 20 21.73 -3.97 -3.23
CA CYS A 20 20.30 -4.11 -3.45
C CYS A 20 19.69 -2.76 -3.04
N ALA A 21 19.58 -1.84 -3.99
CA ALA A 21 18.66 -0.73 -3.88
C ALA A 21 17.26 -1.36 -3.86
N SER A 22 16.80 -1.75 -2.68
CA SER A 22 15.38 -2.03 -2.46
C SER A 22 14.67 -0.76 -2.90
N ALA A 23 13.89 -0.85 -3.98
CA ALA A 23 12.94 0.20 -4.29
C ALA A 23 12.22 0.56 -2.99
N PRO A 24 12.04 1.86 -2.67
CA PRO A 24 11.32 2.23 -1.45
C PRO A 24 10.02 1.44 -1.44
N ALA A 25 9.79 0.70 -0.36
CA ALA A 25 8.60 -0.13 -0.23
C ALA A 25 7.40 0.79 -0.45
N ASN A 26 6.48 0.38 -1.34
CA ASN A 26 5.31 1.17 -1.64
C ASN A 26 4.58 1.45 -0.30
N PRO A 27 4.34 2.72 0.07
CA PRO A 27 3.86 3.06 1.40
C PRO A 27 2.48 2.47 1.69
N PHE A 28 1.71 2.07 0.68
CA PHE A 28 0.38 1.49 0.86
C PHE A 28 0.38 0.00 1.18
N VAL A 29 1.45 -0.72 0.81
CA VAL A 29 1.56 -2.18 1.01
C VAL A 29 1.56 -2.51 2.51
N GLY A 30 0.88 -3.59 2.89
CA GLY A 30 0.75 -4.08 4.26
C GLY A 30 -0.70 -4.16 4.73
N MET A 31 -0.86 -4.45 6.03
CA MET A 31 -2.16 -4.53 6.68
C MET A 31 -2.48 -3.23 7.41
N TRP A 32 -3.74 -2.81 7.36
CA TRP A 32 -4.23 -1.60 7.99
C TRP A 32 -5.55 -1.85 8.72
N ASP A 33 -5.67 -1.28 9.91
CA ASP A 33 -6.94 -1.14 10.61
C ASP A 33 -7.57 0.19 10.23
N LEU A 34 -8.79 0.15 9.69
CA LEU A 34 -9.55 1.31 9.23
C LEU A 34 -10.70 1.62 10.19
N SER A 35 -10.98 2.92 10.33
CA SER A 35 -12.12 3.49 11.02
C SER A 35 -12.90 4.37 10.05
N ILE A 36 -14.11 3.94 9.69
CA ILE A 36 -14.98 4.54 8.68
C ILE A 36 -16.12 5.27 9.41
N ASN A 37 -16.18 6.59 9.28
CA ASN A 37 -17.17 7.42 9.98
C ASN A 37 -18.47 7.51 9.18
N THR A 38 -19.32 6.50 9.31
CA THR A 38 -20.62 6.47 8.62
C THR A 38 -21.67 7.33 9.37
N PRO A 39 -22.77 7.74 8.73
CA PRO A 39 -23.85 8.48 9.39
C PRO A 39 -24.51 7.74 10.56
N VAL A 40 -24.43 6.41 10.58
CA VAL A 40 -25.06 5.56 11.61
C VAL A 40 -24.07 5.15 12.73
N GLY A 41 -22.79 5.49 12.59
CA GLY A 41 -21.75 5.17 13.56
C GLY A 41 -20.39 4.93 12.92
N VAL A 42 -19.37 4.79 13.78
CA VAL A 42 -18.04 4.38 13.36
C VAL A 42 -18.05 2.89 13.08
N MET A 43 -17.59 2.50 11.90
CA MET A 43 -17.44 1.11 11.47
C MET A 43 -15.96 0.78 11.30
N GLY A 44 -15.54 -0.38 11.84
CA GLY A 44 -14.18 -0.88 11.66
C GLY A 44 -14.06 -1.70 10.37
N ALA A 45 -12.93 -1.60 9.69
CA ALA A 45 -12.57 -2.49 8.58
C ALA A 45 -11.08 -2.80 8.61
N GLN A 46 -10.67 -3.88 7.95
CA GLN A 46 -9.28 -4.22 7.74
C GLN A 46 -8.96 -4.15 6.25
N LEU A 47 -7.80 -3.61 5.93
CA LEU A 47 -7.24 -3.58 4.58
C LEU A 47 -6.01 -4.49 4.55
N ASP A 48 -5.91 -5.33 3.55
CA ASP A 48 -4.70 -6.11 3.26
C ASP A 48 -4.26 -5.80 1.83
N VAL A 49 -3.03 -5.30 1.68
CA VAL A 49 -2.46 -4.86 0.41
C VAL A 49 -1.15 -5.60 0.15
N ALA A 50 -1.14 -6.43 -0.89
CA ALA A 50 0.03 -7.17 -1.32
C ALA A 50 1.02 -6.28 -2.10
N SER A 51 2.24 -6.79 -2.31
CA SER A 51 3.33 -6.04 -2.96
C SER A 51 3.04 -5.64 -4.41
N ASP A 52 2.13 -6.34 -5.09
CA ASP A 52 1.69 -6.04 -6.45
C ASP A 52 0.48 -5.09 -6.50
N LEU A 53 0.06 -4.54 -5.35
CA LEU A 53 -1.11 -3.68 -5.14
C LEU A 53 -2.46 -4.36 -5.36
N SER A 54 -2.49 -5.69 -5.53
CA SER A 54 -3.71 -6.42 -5.22
C SER A 54 -4.02 -6.30 -3.73
N GLY A 55 -5.29 -6.37 -3.38
CA GLY A 55 -5.69 -6.27 -1.99
C GLY A 55 -7.17 -6.50 -1.78
N SER A 56 -7.55 -6.54 -0.52
CA SER A 56 -8.94 -6.67 -0.09
C SER A 56 -9.23 -5.79 1.11
N MET A 57 -10.47 -5.34 1.21
CA MET A 57 -11.03 -4.73 2.40
C MET A 57 -12.07 -5.68 3.00
N SER A 58 -12.07 -5.84 4.32
CA SER A 58 -13.07 -6.65 5.03
C SER A 58 -13.60 -5.96 6.28
N SER A 59 -14.89 -6.10 6.56
CA SER A 59 -15.49 -5.73 7.86
C SER A 59 -16.44 -6.82 8.35
N ALA A 60 -16.79 -6.75 9.63
CA ALA A 60 -17.76 -7.68 10.21
C ALA A 60 -19.17 -7.49 9.62
N GLU A 61 -19.52 -6.25 9.26
CA GLU A 61 -20.84 -5.86 8.78
C GLU A 61 -21.01 -6.02 7.27
N LEU A 62 -19.96 -5.83 6.47
CA LEU A 62 -20.03 -5.79 5.00
C LEU A 62 -19.34 -6.99 4.33
N GLY A 63 -18.72 -7.88 5.10
CA GLY A 63 -17.94 -8.99 4.55
C GLY A 63 -16.65 -8.49 3.90
N ALA A 64 -16.17 -9.20 2.88
CA ALA A 64 -14.93 -8.89 2.18
C ALA A 64 -15.17 -8.50 0.72
N THR A 65 -14.39 -7.54 0.22
CA THR A 65 -14.37 -7.08 -1.17
C THR A 65 -12.93 -6.88 -1.62
N GLU A 66 -12.66 -7.15 -2.88
CA GLU A 66 -11.38 -6.82 -3.51
C GLU A 66 -11.26 -5.30 -3.72
N LEU A 67 -10.03 -4.82 -3.76
CA LEU A 67 -9.71 -3.46 -4.19
C LEU A 67 -9.62 -3.41 -5.72
N LEU A 68 -10.27 -2.42 -6.32
CA LEU A 68 -10.30 -2.23 -7.76
C LEU A 68 -9.56 -0.94 -8.14
N GLY A 69 -8.73 -1.01 -9.18
CA GLY A 69 -8.09 0.18 -9.75
C GLY A 69 -7.17 0.93 -8.78
N VAL A 70 -6.45 0.20 -7.92
CA VAL A 70 -5.52 0.78 -6.95
C VAL A 70 -4.48 1.65 -7.66
N ASN A 71 -4.37 2.91 -7.24
CA ASN A 71 -3.36 3.85 -7.69
C ASN A 71 -2.60 4.41 -6.49
N VAL A 72 -1.27 4.46 -6.59
CA VAL A 72 -0.40 5.06 -5.58
C VAL A 72 0.55 6.03 -6.28
N SER A 73 0.52 7.30 -5.87
CA SER A 73 1.37 8.36 -6.40
C SER A 73 2.01 9.13 -5.24
N GLY A 74 3.27 8.80 -4.94
CA GLY A 74 3.92 9.28 -3.73
C GLY A 74 3.18 8.79 -2.48
N ASN A 75 2.59 9.72 -1.74
CA ASN A 75 1.79 9.45 -0.54
C ASN A 75 0.28 9.38 -0.83
N ALA A 76 -0.16 9.81 -2.01
CA ALA A 76 -1.57 9.77 -2.39
C ALA A 76 -1.97 8.36 -2.83
N VAL A 77 -3.13 7.90 -2.38
CA VAL A 77 -3.71 6.59 -2.71
C VAL A 77 -5.16 6.76 -3.13
N SER A 78 -5.57 6.02 -4.16
CA SER A 78 -6.98 5.83 -4.50
C SER A 78 -7.27 4.39 -4.91
N PHE A 79 -8.50 3.95 -4.68
CA PHE A 79 -9.00 2.64 -5.10
C PHE A 79 -10.53 2.64 -5.03
N ASN A 80 -11.18 1.66 -5.65
CA ASN A 80 -12.61 1.44 -5.54
C ASN A 80 -12.90 0.13 -4.81
N VAL A 81 -14.08 0.05 -4.20
CA VAL A 81 -14.64 -1.20 -3.64
C VAL A 81 -16.09 -1.34 -4.06
N ILE A 82 -16.56 -2.58 -4.17
CA ILE A 82 -17.97 -2.89 -4.44
C ILE A 82 -18.51 -3.62 -3.22
N ILE A 83 -19.52 -3.04 -2.56
CA ILE A 83 -20.13 -3.60 -1.37
C ILE A 83 -21.62 -3.88 -1.60
N ASP A 84 -22.16 -4.86 -0.89
CA ASP A 84 -23.60 -4.99 -0.71
C ASP A 84 -23.99 -4.34 0.62
N ALA A 85 -24.83 -3.31 0.53
CA ALA A 85 -25.39 -2.65 1.70
C ALA A 85 -26.92 -2.82 1.66
N GLN A 86 -27.43 -3.71 2.50
CA GLN A 86 -28.88 -3.97 2.62
C GLN A 86 -29.54 -4.42 1.30
N GLY A 87 -28.84 -5.22 0.49
CA GLY A 87 -29.35 -5.71 -0.80
C GLY A 87 -29.20 -4.73 -1.95
N GLN A 88 -28.53 -3.59 -1.73
CA GLN A 88 -28.12 -2.67 -2.78
C GLN A 88 -26.61 -2.76 -2.99
N THR A 89 -26.21 -3.03 -4.24
CA THR A 89 -24.80 -2.96 -4.65
C THR A 89 -24.38 -1.50 -4.77
N LEU A 90 -23.33 -1.11 -4.06
CA LEU A 90 -22.74 0.23 -4.09
C LEU A 90 -21.27 0.12 -4.51
N GLN A 91 -20.84 0.99 -5.42
CA GLN A 91 -19.43 1.21 -5.68
C GLN A 91 -18.98 2.46 -4.92
N LEU A 92 -17.97 2.31 -4.08
CA LEU A 92 -17.37 3.41 -3.33
C LEU A 92 -15.96 3.68 -3.85
N SER A 93 -15.62 4.96 -3.99
CA SER A 93 -14.29 5.41 -4.44
C SER A 93 -13.54 6.00 -3.26
N PHE A 94 -12.40 5.43 -2.89
CA PHE A 94 -11.51 5.96 -1.88
C PHE A 94 -10.50 6.92 -2.49
N ALA A 95 -10.25 8.04 -1.81
CA ALA A 95 -9.08 8.88 -2.02
C ALA A 95 -8.49 9.30 -0.67
N GLY A 96 -7.18 9.22 -0.53
CA GLY A 96 -6.51 9.56 0.72
C GLY A 96 -5.00 9.73 0.59
N ASN A 97 -4.36 9.99 1.73
CA ASN A 97 -2.92 10.14 1.85
C ASN A 97 -2.37 9.30 2.99
N ILE A 98 -1.16 8.78 2.80
CA ILE A 98 -0.40 8.03 3.80
C ILE A 98 0.65 8.95 4.42
N GLU A 99 0.68 8.98 5.75
CA GLU A 99 1.65 9.71 6.55
C GLU A 99 2.29 8.73 7.55
N GLY A 100 3.38 8.08 7.13
CA GLY A 100 4.02 7.01 7.89
C GLY A 100 3.08 5.81 8.05
N ASP A 101 2.61 5.60 9.29
CA ASP A 101 1.69 4.52 9.66
C ASP A 101 0.24 4.99 9.78
N SER A 102 -0.06 6.22 9.35
CA SER A 102 -1.42 6.77 9.28
C SER A 102 -1.92 6.83 7.85
N LEU A 103 -3.18 6.45 7.64
CA LEU A 103 -3.92 6.64 6.39
C LEU A 103 -5.10 7.59 6.67
N ASN A 104 -5.25 8.66 5.89
CA ASN A 104 -6.37 9.59 6.05
C ASN A 104 -7.02 9.87 4.69
N GLY A 105 -8.33 9.76 4.60
CA GLY A 105 -9.03 9.92 3.34
C GLY A 105 -10.54 9.91 3.46
N ASN A 106 -11.20 9.68 2.33
CA ASN A 106 -12.65 9.65 2.22
C ASN A 106 -13.06 8.55 1.24
N PHE A 107 -14.17 7.87 1.52
CA PHE A 107 -14.95 7.24 0.47
C PHE A 107 -15.96 8.24 -0.07
N ASP A 108 -15.99 8.45 -1.38
CA ASP A 108 -17.10 9.12 -2.04
C ASP A 108 -18.26 8.13 -2.24
N SER A 109 -19.46 8.58 -1.90
CA SER A 109 -20.72 7.85 -2.04
C SER A 109 -21.83 8.77 -2.53
N ASP A 110 -22.96 8.20 -2.95
CA ASP A 110 -24.16 8.96 -3.33
C ASP A 110 -24.73 9.81 -2.17
N PHE A 111 -24.34 9.51 -0.93
CA PHE A 111 -24.76 10.23 0.28
C PHE A 111 -23.74 11.28 0.74
N GLY A 112 -22.67 11.48 -0.03
CA GLY A 112 -21.55 12.37 0.28
C GLY A 112 -20.28 11.63 0.71
N ALA A 113 -19.25 12.41 1.04
CA ALA A 113 -17.97 11.89 1.47
C ALA A 113 -18.04 11.28 2.89
N ILE A 114 -17.52 10.07 3.04
CA ILE A 114 -17.46 9.30 4.28
C ILE A 114 -16.00 9.32 4.76
N PRO A 115 -15.66 10.03 5.85
CA PRO A 115 -14.29 10.11 6.32
C PRO A 115 -13.75 8.76 6.79
N VAL A 116 -12.50 8.47 6.43
CA VAL A 116 -11.78 7.26 6.82
C VAL A 116 -10.43 7.65 7.43
N THR A 117 -10.12 7.07 8.58
CA THR A 117 -8.77 7.03 9.12
C THR A 117 -8.29 5.60 9.17
N GLY A 118 -6.99 5.38 9.11
CA GLY A 118 -6.39 4.06 9.22
C GLY A 118 -5.05 4.09 9.94
N THR A 119 -4.70 2.98 10.57
CA THR A 119 -3.42 2.76 11.24
C THR A 119 -2.82 1.45 10.75
N ARG A 120 -1.53 1.47 10.44
CA ARG A 120 -0.80 0.26 10.05
C ARG A 120 -0.69 -0.71 11.24
N GLN A 121 -0.78 -2.00 10.95
CA GLN A 121 -0.51 -3.09 11.91
C GLN A 121 0.98 -3.36 12.12
#